data_AF-A0A5J4W8Y0-F1
#
_entry.id   AF-A0A5J4W8Y0-F1
#
_cell.length_a   1.000
_cell.length_b   1.000
_cell.length_c   1.000
_cell.angle_alpha   90.00
_cell.angle_beta   90.00
_cell.angle_gamma   90.00
#
_symmetry.space_group_name_H-M   'P 1'
#
loop_
_entity.id
_entity.type
_entity.pdbx_description
1 polymer ?
#
loop_
_entity_poly.entity_id
_entity_poly.type
_entity_poly.pdbx_seq_one_letter_code
_entity_poly.pdbx_strand_id
1 'polypeptide(L)'
;MEPQPYLAFEFQNNYYIDRSMPFGTKHSPIYFATAMKPIMQQIRMKTQFKIINYVDVILLLHWNKEYLKNMTQKVMETLEFF
;
A
#
# COMPACT_ATOMS: atom_id res chain seq x y z
N MET A 1 16.79 9.35 -18.40
CA MET A 1 17.15 8.50 -17.24
C MET A 1 17.43 7.12 -17.81
N GLU A 2 18.66 6.62 -17.67
CA GLU A 2 18.96 5.24 -18.08
C GLU A 2 18.17 4.25 -17.20
N PRO A 3 17.58 3.19 -17.78
CA PRO A 3 16.92 2.16 -16.99
C PRO A 3 17.94 1.48 -16.08
N GLN A 4 17.66 1.43 -14.77
CA GLN A 4 18.49 0.66 -13.84
C GLN A 4 18.38 -0.83 -14.22
N PRO A 5 19.47 -1.50 -14.62
CA PRO A 5 19.42 -2.87 -15.12
C PRO A 5 18.87 -3.88 -14.08
N TYR A 6 18.88 -3.51 -12.81
CA TYR A 6 18.37 -4.32 -11.69
C TYR A 6 16.83 -4.45 -11.63
N LEU A 7 16.10 -3.68 -12.45
CA LEU A 7 14.64 -3.71 -12.53
C LEU A 7 14.13 -4.50 -13.75
N ALA A 8 15.04 -5.05 -14.57
CA ALA A 8 14.68 -5.78 -15.77
C ALA A 8 14.54 -7.28 -15.52
N PHE A 9 13.57 -7.92 -16.18
CA PHE A 9 13.41 -9.37 -16.20
C PHE A 9 12.97 -9.87 -17.57
N GLU A 10 13.24 -11.14 -17.87
CA GLU A 10 12.83 -11.81 -19.10
C GLU A 10 11.67 -12.77 -18.82
N PHE A 11 10.66 -12.75 -19.69
CA PHE A 11 9.55 -13.71 -19.66
C PHE A 11 9.07 -14.00 -21.09
N GLN A 12 8.97 -15.28 -21.45
CA GLN A 12 8.52 -15.71 -22.79
C GLN A 12 9.28 -15.02 -23.94
N ASN A 13 10.62 -14.96 -23.86
CA ASN A 13 11.49 -14.28 -24.83
C ASN A 13 11.23 -12.77 -25.00
N ASN A 14 10.51 -12.14 -24.06
CA ASN A 14 10.30 -10.69 -24.01
C ASN A 14 11.01 -10.09 -22.80
N TYR A 15 11.52 -8.86 -22.95
CA TYR A 15 12.18 -8.10 -21.89
C TYR A 15 11.23 -7.06 -21.30
N TYR A 16 11.12 -7.08 -19.98
CA TYR A 16 10.31 -6.17 -19.19
C TYR A 16 11.18 -5.40 -18.22
N ILE A 17 10.75 -4.19 -17.88
CA ILE A 17 11.38 -3.35 -16.85
C ILE A 17 10.26 -2.86 -15.96
N ASP A 18 10.41 -3.07 -14.65
CA ASP A 18 9.48 -2.53 -13.67
C ASP A 18 9.50 -1.01 -13.72
N ARG A 19 8.33 -0.41 -14.03
CA ARG A 19 8.13 1.05 -14.06
C ARG A 19 7.96 1.66 -12.68
N SER A 20 7.64 0.82 -11.71
CA SER A 20 7.42 1.20 -10.32
C SER A 20 8.29 0.30 -9.44
N MET A 21 8.34 0.61 -8.16
CA MET A 21 9.09 -0.19 -7.20
C MET A 21 8.67 -1.68 -7.27
N PRO A 22 9.58 -2.62 -7.58
CA PRO A 22 9.24 -4.04 -7.65
C PRO A 22 8.87 -4.59 -6.30
N PHE A 23 8.07 -5.66 -6.27
CA PHE A 23 7.97 -6.50 -5.08
C PHE A 23 9.23 -7.34 -4.89
N GLY A 24 9.55 -7.67 -3.63
CA GLY A 24 10.66 -8.57 -3.31
C GLY A 24 12.05 -7.94 -3.24
N THR A 25 12.20 -6.63 -3.53
CA THR A 25 13.49 -5.97 -3.26
C THR A 25 13.65 -5.69 -1.77
N LYS A 26 14.90 -5.68 -1.30
CA LYS A 26 15.24 -5.41 0.11
C LYS A 26 14.65 -4.11 0.65
N HIS A 27 14.52 -3.10 -0.20
CA HIS A 27 14.10 -1.76 0.21
C HIS A 27 12.63 -1.45 -0.06
N SER A 28 11.94 -2.29 -0.85
CA SER A 28 10.52 -2.06 -1.19
C SER A 28 9.63 -1.89 0.04
N PRO A 29 9.75 -2.71 1.11
CA PRO A 29 8.95 -2.55 2.32
C PRO A 29 9.09 -1.16 2.98
N ILE A 30 10.31 -0.64 3.07
CA ILE A 30 10.59 0.63 3.76
C ILE A 30 10.09 1.82 2.93
N TYR A 31 10.30 1.78 1.61
CA TYR A 31 9.80 2.81 0.71
C TYR A 31 8.28 2.85 0.69
N PHE A 32 7.62 1.68 0.59
CA PHE A 32 6.16 1.60 0.67
C PHE A 32 5.62 2.14 2.00
N ALA A 33 6.17 1.65 3.13
CA ALA A 33 5.74 2.11 4.46
C ALA A 33 5.93 3.62 4.65
N THR A 34 7.02 4.19 4.11
CA THR A 34 7.29 5.62 4.14
C THR A 34 6.27 6.41 3.32
N ALA A 35 5.97 5.96 2.10
CA ALA A 35 4.99 6.61 1.23
C ALA A 35 3.56 6.52 1.78
N MET A 36 3.21 5.42 2.43
CA MET A 36 1.89 5.19 3.02
C MET A 36 1.65 5.95 4.32
N LYS A 37 2.71 6.36 5.04
CA LYS A 37 2.62 7.03 6.34
C LYS A 37 1.70 8.27 6.33
N PRO A 38 1.84 9.25 5.42
CA PRO A 38 0.92 10.41 5.38
C PRO A 38 -0.52 10.03 5.01
N ILE A 39 -0.72 9.06 4.10
CA ILE A 39 -2.04 8.58 3.69
C ILE A 39 -2.77 7.95 4.90
N MET A 40 -2.07 7.09 5.63
CA MET A 40 -2.58 6.47 6.85
C MET A 40 -2.89 7.50 7.95
N GLN A 41 -2.10 8.57 8.07
CA GLN A 41 -2.41 9.67 9.01
C GLN A 41 -3.71 10.38 8.63
N GLN A 42 -3.93 10.67 7.34
CA GLN A 42 -5.17 11.30 6.89
C GLN A 42 -6.39 10.40 7.13
N ILE A 43 -6.28 9.10 6.83
CA ILE A 43 -7.35 8.14 7.11
C ILE A 43 -7.64 8.11 8.62
N ARG A 44 -6.60 8.00 9.46
CA ARG A 44 -6.76 8.03 10.93
C ARG A 44 -7.42 9.31 11.44
N MET A 45 -7.15 10.47 10.84
CA MET A 45 -7.82 11.72 11.22
C MET A 45 -9.30 11.74 10.83
N LYS A 46 -9.65 11.15 9.68
CA LYS A 46 -11.03 11.07 9.18
C LYS A 46 -11.86 9.97 9.85
N THR A 47 -11.21 9.00 10.49
CA THR A 47 -11.87 7.82 11.06
C THR A 47 -11.67 7.72 12.58
N GLN A 48 -12.73 7.45 13.35
CA GLN A 48 -12.65 7.39 14.82
C GLN A 48 -12.16 6.05 15.40
N PHE A 49 -11.68 5.09 14.59
CA PHE A 49 -11.36 3.73 15.04
C PHE A 49 -9.86 3.40 14.97
N LYS A 50 -9.47 2.29 15.61
CA LYS A 50 -8.07 1.87 15.73
C LYS A 50 -7.58 1.24 14.41
N ILE A 51 -6.63 1.90 13.75
CA ILE A 51 -5.95 1.42 12.54
C ILE A 51 -4.51 1.06 12.90
N ILE A 52 -4.11 -0.18 12.65
CA ILE A 52 -2.72 -0.65 12.77
C ILE A 52 -2.18 -0.83 11.35
N ASN A 53 -1.03 -0.21 11.05
CA ASN A 53 -0.35 -0.37 9.77
C ASN A 53 0.98 -1.08 9.99
N TYR A 54 1.25 -2.13 9.20
CA TYR A 54 2.53 -2.85 9.17
C TYR A 54 2.94 -3.11 7.72
N VAL A 55 3.90 -2.32 7.23
CA VAL A 55 4.39 -2.39 5.84
C VAL A 55 3.23 -2.26 4.84
N ASP A 56 2.82 -3.36 4.21
CA ASP A 56 1.77 -3.41 3.19
C ASP A 56 0.40 -3.80 3.79
N VAL A 57 0.33 -4.10 5.09
CA VAL A 57 -0.87 -4.62 5.76
C VAL A 57 -1.53 -3.54 6.61
N ILE A 58 -2.79 -3.25 6.29
CA ILE A 58 -3.66 -2.35 7.07
C ILE A 58 -4.68 -3.20 7.83
N LEU A 59 -4.62 -3.13 9.16
CA LEU A 59 -5.55 -3.82 10.05
C LEU A 59 -6.52 -2.82 10.70
N LEU A 60 -7.80 -3.05 10.47
CA LEU A 60 -8.92 -2.28 11.05
C LEU A 60 -9.54 -3.08 12.19
N LEU A 61 -9.66 -2.48 13.39
CA LEU A 61 -10.21 -3.16 14.57
C LEU A 61 -11.42 -2.42 15.12
N HIS A 62 -12.56 -3.13 15.19
CA HIS A 62 -13.79 -2.63 15.79
C HIS A 62 -14.66 -3.79 16.33
N TRP A 63 -15.39 -3.55 17.42
CA TRP A 63 -16.23 -4.58 18.07
C TRP A 63 -17.54 -4.82 17.31
N ASN A 64 -18.11 -3.78 16.72
CA ASN A 64 -19.29 -3.88 15.86
C ASN A 64 -18.87 -4.27 14.43
N LYS A 65 -19.34 -5.45 13.98
CA LYS A 65 -19.04 -6.03 12.67
C LYS A 65 -19.60 -5.23 11.49
N GLU A 66 -20.82 -4.73 11.60
CA GLU A 66 -21.47 -3.97 10.53
C GLU A 66 -20.77 -2.62 10.33
N TYR A 67 -20.45 -1.97 11.45
CA TYR A 67 -19.63 -0.76 11.44
C TYR A 67 -18.25 -1.02 10.83
N LEU A 68 -17.59 -2.13 11.20
CA LEU A 68 -16.30 -2.51 10.62
C LEU A 68 -16.39 -2.65 9.10
N LYS A 69 -17.42 -3.33 8.58
CA LYS A 69 -17.65 -3.50 7.13
C LYS A 69 -17.81 -2.15 6.42
N ASN A 70 -18.63 -1.26 6.96
CA ASN A 70 -18.85 0.07 6.39
C ASN A 70 -17.57 0.91 6.40
N MET A 71 -16.75 0.78 7.46
CA MET A 71 -15.47 1.48 7.54
C MET A 71 -14.42 0.90 6.60
N THR A 72 -14.36 -0.43 6.43
CA THR A 72 -13.49 -1.06 5.43
C THR A 72 -13.78 -0.50 4.04
N GLN A 73 -15.06 -0.36 3.68
CA GLN A 73 -15.46 0.23 2.40
C GLN A 73 -14.97 1.68 2.27
N LYS A 74 -15.19 2.53 3.27
CA LYS A 74 -14.70 3.93 3.24
C LYS A 74 -13.18 4.04 3.15
N VAL A 75 -12.45 3.14 3.80
CA VAL A 75 -10.98 3.09 3.72
C VAL A 75 -10.54 2.70 2.31
N MET A 76 -11.19 1.70 1.69
CA MET A 76 -10.92 1.33 0.29
C MET A 76 -11.19 2.49 -0.67
N GLU A 77 -12.36 3.13 -0.57
CA GLU A 77 -12.71 4.31 -1.38
C GLU A 77 -11.70 5.46 -1.20
N THR A 78 -11.20 5.65 0.02
CA THR A 78 -10.16 6.67 0.27
C THR A 78 -8.83 6.29 -0.37
N LEU A 79 -8.45 5.01 -0.32
CA LEU A 79 -7.21 4.51 -0.91
C LEU A 79 -7.23 4.53 -2.44
N GLU A 80 -8.37 4.31 -3.08
CA GLU A 80 -8.52 4.41 -4.55
C GLU A 80 -8.26 5.82 -5.09
N PHE A 81 -8.35 6.85 -4.24
CA PHE A 81 -8.10 8.23 -4.64
C PHE A 81 -6.60 8.61 -4.66
N PHE A 82 -5.73 7.79 -4.07
CA PHE A 82 -4.28 8.00 -4.01
C PHE A 82 -3.54 7.15 -5.05
#